data_AF-A0A7Y6MF33-F1
#
_entry.id   AF-A0A7Y6MF33-F1
#
_cell.length_a   1.000
_cell.length_b   1.000
_cell.length_c   1.000
_cell.angle_alpha   90.00
_cell.angle_beta   90.00
_cell.angle_gamma   90.00
#
_symmetry.space_group_name_H-M   'P 1'
#
loop_
_entity.id
_entity.type
_entity.pdbx_description
1 polymer ?
#
loop_
_entity_poly.entity_id
_entity_poly.type
_entity_poly.pdbx_seq_one_letter_code
_entity_poly.pdbx_strand_id
1 'polypeptide(L)'
;MTADTLDLAISAVLQRAADTIDDWDLCKGDYTDPIDGGFCTAGAIAHACALDASDWQDGHTPVYNDPDENTRWLARRAAALTALRALAGHVLPFTPPEDMSRRELIDLIALWNDDEDRTAEQVVEAMRAAASEVTA
;
A
#
# COMPACT_ATOMS: atom_id res chain seq x y z
N MET A 1 -5.71 2.73 26.91
CA MET A 1 -5.58 2.87 25.45
C MET A 1 -6.66 2.01 24.82
N THR A 2 -7.79 2.61 24.47
CA THR A 2 -8.79 1.96 23.62
C THR A 2 -8.13 1.70 22.27
N ALA A 3 -8.25 0.49 21.73
CA ALA A 3 -7.76 0.17 20.40
C ALA A 3 -8.41 1.17 19.43
N ASP A 4 -7.61 2.13 18.93
CA ASP A 4 -8.05 3.05 17.90
C ASP A 4 -8.59 2.21 16.74
N THR A 5 -9.85 2.45 16.39
CA THR A 5 -10.45 1.84 15.23
C THR A 5 -9.64 2.29 14.03
N LEU A 6 -8.81 1.40 13.50
CA LEU A 6 -8.00 1.64 12.31
C LEU A 6 -8.92 2.17 11.19
N ASP A 7 -8.73 3.43 10.80
CA ASP A 7 -9.50 4.02 9.70
C ASP A 7 -9.00 3.46 8.36
N LEU A 8 -9.85 2.66 7.73
CA LEU A 8 -9.59 2.02 6.45
C LEU A 8 -10.14 2.82 5.27
N ALA A 9 -10.56 4.07 5.47
CA ALA A 9 -10.81 5.00 4.37
C ALA A 9 -9.54 5.10 3.50
N ILE A 10 -9.71 4.99 2.19
CA ILE A 10 -8.59 4.87 1.24
C ILE A 10 -7.69 6.11 1.29
N SER A 11 -8.27 7.29 1.46
CA SER A 11 -7.52 8.53 1.68
C SER A 11 -6.66 8.46 2.95
N ALA A 12 -7.20 7.97 4.06
CA ALA A 12 -6.44 7.79 5.30
C ALA A 12 -5.35 6.72 5.20
N VAL A 13 -5.57 5.66 4.42
CA VAL A 13 -4.55 4.63 4.14
C VAL A 13 -3.40 5.22 3.34
N LEU A 14 -3.70 5.95 2.26
CA LEU A 14 -2.68 6.57 1.40
C LEU A 14 -1.88 7.66 2.13
N GLN A 15 -2.54 8.48 2.97
CA GLN A 15 -1.84 9.46 3.82
C GLN A 15 -0.86 8.77 4.78
N ARG A 16 -1.30 7.72 5.48
CA ARG A 16 -0.43 6.98 6.42
C ARG A 16 0.69 6.23 5.72
N ALA A 17 0.47 5.73 4.51
CA ALA A 17 1.52 5.14 3.69
C ALA A 17 2.58 6.18 3.29
N ALA A 18 2.14 7.40 2.95
CA ALA A 18 3.04 8.51 2.66
C ALA A 18 3.88 8.89 3.89
N ASP A 19 3.24 9.02 5.07
CA ASP A 19 3.94 9.30 6.32
C ASP A 19 4.92 8.18 6.69
N THR A 20 4.60 6.91 6.37
CA THR A 20 5.51 5.78 6.56
C THR A 20 6.78 5.93 5.71
N ILE A 21 6.66 6.40 4.46
CA ILE A 21 7.83 6.64 3.61
C ILE A 21 8.61 7.88 4.08
N ASP A 22 7.93 8.96 4.52
CA ASP A 22 8.59 10.14 5.10
C ASP A 22 9.42 9.77 6.35
N ASP A 23 8.90 8.88 7.21
CA ASP A 23 9.54 8.48 8.47
C ASP A 23 10.71 7.49 8.29
N TRP A 24 10.61 6.59 7.29
CA TRP A 24 11.51 5.44 7.13
C TRP A 24 12.29 5.43 5.82
N ASP A 25 12.08 6.42 4.96
CA ASP A 25 12.62 6.52 3.60
C ASP A 25 12.06 5.49 2.60
N LEU A 26 12.24 5.78 1.32
CA LEU A 26 11.82 4.92 0.21
C LEU A 26 12.86 3.85 -0.08
N CYS A 27 12.44 2.59 -0.06
CA CYS A 27 13.26 1.48 -0.53
C CYS A 27 12.96 1.16 -2.01
N LYS A 28 14.02 1.12 -2.84
CA LYS A 28 13.97 0.73 -4.26
C LYS A 28 14.48 -0.69 -4.47
N GLY A 29 13.91 -1.40 -5.44
CA GLY A 29 14.35 -2.74 -5.84
C GLY A 29 13.99 -3.84 -4.84
N ASP A 30 13.35 -3.48 -3.73
CA ASP A 30 13.16 -4.36 -2.58
C ASP A 30 11.69 -4.42 -2.12
N TYR A 31 10.82 -4.83 -3.04
CA TYR A 31 9.46 -5.23 -2.65
C TYR A 31 9.45 -6.57 -1.88
N THR A 32 10.56 -7.31 -1.89
CA THR A 32 10.72 -8.63 -1.26
C THR A 32 11.49 -8.65 0.05
N ASP A 33 12.21 -7.59 0.42
CA ASP A 33 13.05 -7.60 1.61
C ASP A 33 12.99 -6.29 2.41
N PRO A 34 12.41 -6.27 3.63
CA PRO A 34 12.42 -5.09 4.51
C PRO A 34 13.75 -4.87 5.26
N ILE A 35 14.82 -5.60 4.91
CA ILE A 35 16.08 -5.63 5.67
C ILE A 35 16.80 -4.27 5.73
N ASP A 36 16.62 -3.39 4.74
CA ASP A 36 17.38 -2.13 4.64
C ASP A 36 16.74 -0.92 5.36
N GLY A 37 15.66 -1.13 6.11
CA GLY A 37 15.14 -0.13 7.07
C GLY A 37 14.17 0.91 6.51
N GLY A 38 13.80 0.82 5.22
CA GLY A 38 12.76 1.64 4.58
C GLY A 38 11.59 0.82 4.02
N PHE A 39 10.64 1.49 3.37
CA PHE A 39 9.47 0.84 2.77
C PHE A 39 9.40 1.09 1.27
N CYS A 40 9.09 0.04 0.50
CA CYS A 40 8.56 0.22 -0.85
C CYS A 40 7.09 0.69 -0.79
N THR A 41 6.59 1.28 -1.87
CA THR A 41 5.20 1.79 -1.96
C THR A 41 4.14 0.76 -1.54
N ALA A 42 4.23 -0.49 -2.02
CA ALA A 42 3.27 -1.54 -1.65
C ALA A 42 3.37 -1.95 -0.17
N GLY A 43 4.60 -2.01 0.36
CA GLY A 43 4.85 -2.30 1.78
C GLY A 43 4.35 -1.18 2.71
N ALA A 44 4.49 0.08 2.32
CA ALA A 44 3.95 1.21 3.07
C ALA A 44 2.42 1.16 3.16
N ILE A 45 1.74 0.83 2.05
CA ILE A 45 0.28 0.64 2.02
C ILE A 45 -0.14 -0.57 2.89
N ALA A 46 0.64 -1.66 2.86
CA ALA A 46 0.45 -2.81 3.75
C ALA A 46 0.44 -2.37 5.22
N HIS A 47 1.50 -1.65 5.60
CA HIS A 47 1.76 -1.22 6.94
C HIS A 47 0.67 -0.27 7.42
N ALA A 48 0.24 0.67 6.57
CA ALA A 48 -0.90 1.55 6.82
C ALA A 48 -2.21 0.77 7.08
N CYS A 49 -2.38 -0.41 6.46
CA CYS A 49 -3.52 -1.28 6.72
C CYS A 49 -3.31 -2.25 7.89
N ALA A 50 -2.21 -2.13 8.66
CA ALA A 50 -1.83 -3.07 9.71
C ALA A 50 -1.74 -4.52 9.19
N LEU A 51 -1.20 -4.66 7.98
CA LEU A 51 -0.81 -5.93 7.36
C LEU A 51 0.71 -6.06 7.40
N ASP A 52 1.19 -7.29 7.50
CA ASP A 52 2.61 -7.58 7.38
C ASP A 52 3.07 -7.48 5.92
N ALA A 53 4.36 -7.16 5.72
CA ALA A 53 4.97 -7.09 4.38
C ALA A 53 4.80 -8.41 3.60
N SER A 54 4.75 -9.54 4.30
CA SER A 54 4.53 -10.87 3.71
C SER A 54 3.19 -11.02 2.98
N ASP A 55 2.16 -10.23 3.32
CA ASP A 55 0.90 -10.24 2.58
C ASP A 55 1.12 -9.87 1.10
N TRP A 56 2.05 -8.96 0.82
CA TRP A 56 2.33 -8.43 -0.52
C TRP A 56 3.38 -9.25 -1.27
N GLN A 57 4.06 -10.15 -0.58
CA GLN A 57 5.07 -11.07 -1.13
C GLN A 57 4.49 -12.44 -1.52
N ASP A 58 3.22 -12.48 -1.92
CA ASP A 58 2.50 -13.73 -2.22
C ASP A 58 2.30 -14.66 -1.00
N GLY A 59 2.26 -14.09 0.20
CA GLY A 59 1.89 -14.82 1.41
C GLY A 59 0.48 -15.42 1.29
N HIS A 60 0.34 -16.66 1.76
CA HIS A 60 -0.97 -17.30 1.90
C HIS A 60 -1.90 -16.46 2.77
N THR A 61 -3.19 -16.43 2.42
CA THR A 61 -4.22 -15.92 3.34
C THR A 61 -4.12 -16.69 4.66
N PRO A 62 -3.80 -16.02 5.79
CA PRO A 62 -3.76 -16.66 7.08
C PRO A 62 -5.14 -17.18 7.45
N VAL A 63 -5.17 -18.39 8.03
CA VAL A 63 -6.40 -18.97 8.56
C VAL A 63 -6.44 -18.64 10.05
N TYR A 64 -7.23 -17.63 10.41
CA TYR A 64 -7.49 -17.32 11.82
C TYR A 64 -8.59 -18.22 12.37
N ASN A 65 -8.37 -18.76 13.56
CA ASN A 65 -9.39 -19.54 14.29
C ASN A 65 -10.53 -18.66 14.81
N ASP A 66 -10.29 -17.36 14.96
CA ASP A 66 -11.28 -16.35 15.32
C ASP A 66 -11.90 -15.74 14.05
N PRO A 67 -13.22 -15.92 13.81
CA PRO A 67 -13.91 -15.31 12.67
C PRO A 67 -13.80 -13.78 12.62
N ASP A 68 -13.81 -13.10 13.78
CA ASP A 68 -13.75 -11.64 13.83
C ASP A 68 -12.36 -11.13 13.44
N GLU A 69 -11.31 -11.87 13.78
CA GLU A 69 -9.95 -11.60 13.33
C GLU A 69 -9.82 -11.81 11.82
N ASN A 70 -10.40 -12.91 11.30
CA ASN A 70 -10.42 -13.18 9.87
C ASN A 70 -11.16 -12.09 9.07
N THR A 71 -12.34 -11.66 9.53
CA THR A 71 -13.09 -10.58 8.87
C THR A 71 -12.31 -9.25 8.91
N ARG A 72 -11.69 -8.92 10.04
CA ARG A 72 -10.84 -7.70 10.15
C ARG A 72 -9.66 -7.76 9.20
N TRP A 73 -9.01 -8.90 9.09
CA TRP A 73 -7.89 -9.09 8.16
C TRP A 73 -8.33 -8.94 6.70
N LEU A 74 -9.47 -9.53 6.31
CA LEU A 74 -10.01 -9.39 4.95
C LEU A 74 -10.37 -7.93 4.63
N ALA A 75 -10.92 -7.18 5.59
CA ALA A 75 -11.21 -5.76 5.42
C ALA A 75 -9.94 -4.93 5.20
N ARG A 76 -8.88 -5.18 5.97
CA ARG A 76 -7.56 -4.54 5.80
C ARG A 76 -6.96 -4.84 4.43
N ARG A 77 -7.03 -6.10 3.98
CA ARG A 77 -6.53 -6.51 2.67
C ARG A 77 -7.33 -5.88 1.52
N ALA A 78 -8.65 -5.78 1.67
CA ALA A 78 -9.49 -5.09 0.69
C ALA A 78 -9.15 -3.59 0.61
N ALA A 79 -8.97 -2.92 1.75
CA ALA A 79 -8.61 -1.51 1.79
C ALA A 79 -7.24 -1.25 1.14
N ALA A 80 -6.24 -2.09 1.43
CA ALA A 80 -4.92 -1.96 0.83
C ALA A 80 -4.93 -2.21 -0.69
N LEU A 81 -5.70 -3.20 -1.18
CA LEU A 81 -5.86 -3.43 -2.62
C LEU A 81 -6.51 -2.23 -3.31
N THR A 82 -7.54 -1.65 -2.69
CA THR A 82 -8.19 -0.45 -3.23
C THR A 82 -7.27 0.76 -3.21
N ALA A 83 -6.42 0.92 -2.18
CA ALA A 83 -5.41 1.97 -2.12
C ALA A 83 -4.36 1.82 -3.23
N LEU A 84 -3.88 0.60 -3.50
CA LEU A 84 -3.00 0.34 -4.64
C LEU A 84 -3.65 0.69 -5.98
N ARG A 85 -4.93 0.35 -6.16
CA ARG A 85 -5.66 0.74 -7.38
C ARG A 85 -5.79 2.24 -7.53
N ALA A 86 -6.11 2.94 -6.44
CA ALA A 86 -6.20 4.40 -6.45
C ALA A 86 -4.86 5.04 -6.81
N LEU A 87 -3.76 4.57 -6.20
CA LEU A 87 -2.43 5.05 -6.54
C LEU A 87 -2.06 4.73 -7.99
N ALA A 88 -2.30 3.50 -8.45
CA ALA A 88 -2.01 3.09 -9.83
C ALA A 88 -2.80 3.93 -10.85
N GLY A 89 -4.09 4.16 -10.61
CA GLY A 89 -4.90 5.03 -11.46
C GLY A 89 -4.41 6.47 -11.50
N HIS A 90 -3.83 6.96 -10.40
CA HIS A 90 -3.24 8.29 -10.31
C HIS A 90 -1.91 8.40 -11.08
N VAL A 91 -0.97 7.48 -10.81
CA VAL A 91 0.39 7.57 -11.37
C VAL A 91 0.51 7.01 -12.78
N LEU A 92 -0.45 6.17 -13.21
CA LEU A 92 -0.46 5.48 -14.50
C LEU A 92 -1.87 5.58 -15.14
N PRO A 93 -2.30 6.80 -15.55
CA PRO A 93 -3.70 7.07 -15.92
C PRO A 93 -4.20 6.36 -17.18
N PHE A 94 -3.31 5.73 -17.95
CA PHE A 94 -3.67 4.96 -19.16
C PHE A 94 -3.77 3.46 -18.91
N THR A 95 -3.55 3.04 -17.66
CA THR A 95 -3.64 1.64 -17.24
C THR A 95 -4.93 1.47 -16.45
N PRO A 96 -5.80 0.49 -16.76
CA PRO A 96 -7.01 0.23 -15.98
C PRO A 96 -6.69 -0.66 -14.75
N PRO A 97 -6.51 -0.10 -13.54
CA PRO A 97 -6.12 -0.87 -12.36
C PRO A 97 -7.23 -1.79 -11.81
N GLU A 98 -8.49 -1.56 -12.20
CA GLU A 98 -9.65 -2.32 -11.76
C GLU A 98 -9.63 -3.79 -12.22
N ASP A 99 -9.11 -4.03 -13.42
CA ASP A 99 -9.04 -5.37 -14.03
C ASP A 99 -7.79 -6.15 -13.60
N MET A 100 -6.86 -5.47 -12.94
CA MET A 100 -5.61 -6.07 -12.50
C MET A 100 -5.80 -6.92 -11.24
N SER A 101 -5.15 -8.08 -11.26
CA SER A 101 -4.92 -8.87 -10.06
C SER A 101 -4.05 -8.10 -9.08
N ARG A 102 -4.08 -8.52 -7.82
CA ARG A 102 -3.21 -7.97 -6.78
C ARG A 102 -1.73 -8.01 -7.20
N ARG A 103 -1.27 -9.12 -7.79
CA ARG A 103 0.14 -9.29 -8.17
C ARG A 103 0.53 -8.30 -9.27
N GLU A 104 -0.31 -8.15 -10.29
CA GLU A 104 -0.09 -7.18 -11.36
C GLU A 104 -0.02 -5.74 -10.83
N LEU A 105 -0.87 -5.37 -9.87
CA LEU A 105 -0.81 -4.04 -9.23
C LEU A 105 0.49 -3.82 -8.45
N ILE A 106 0.96 -4.83 -7.71
CA ILE A 106 2.22 -4.76 -6.98
C ILE A 106 3.39 -4.60 -7.94
N ASP A 107 3.46 -5.44 -8.97
CA ASP A 107 4.54 -5.39 -9.97
C ASP A 107 4.54 -4.05 -10.73
N LEU A 108 3.36 -3.55 -11.08
CA LEU A 108 3.19 -2.26 -11.75
C LEU A 108 3.67 -1.08 -10.89
N ILE A 109 3.24 -1.04 -9.64
CA ILE A 109 3.66 -0.01 -8.69
C ILE A 109 5.15 -0.13 -8.34
N ALA A 110 5.68 -1.36 -8.25
CA ALA A 110 7.10 -1.59 -8.03
C ALA A 110 7.93 -1.03 -9.19
N LEU A 111 7.53 -1.28 -10.45
CA LEU A 111 8.20 -0.70 -11.62
C LEU A 111 8.20 0.83 -11.60
N TRP A 112 7.12 1.46 -11.16
CA TRP A 112 7.04 2.92 -11.02
C TRP A 112 7.90 3.47 -9.85
N ASN A 113 7.91 2.74 -8.73
CA ASN A 113 8.69 3.04 -7.52
C ASN A 113 10.20 2.95 -7.79
N ASP A 114 10.61 1.93 -8.55
CA ASP A 114 12.01 1.55 -8.78
C ASP A 114 12.66 2.26 -9.97
N ASP A 115 11.91 3.16 -10.64
CA ASP A 115 12.48 4.05 -11.64
C ASP A 115 13.66 4.83 -11.05
N GLU A 116 14.80 4.86 -11.75
CA GLU A 116 16.07 5.41 -11.24
C GLU A 116 15.92 6.89 -10.83
N ASP A 117 15.08 7.65 -11.53
CA ASP A 117 14.86 9.07 -11.29
C ASP A 117 13.78 9.34 -10.23
N ARG A 118 13.07 8.31 -9.74
CA ARG A 118 12.03 8.44 -8.71
C ARG A 118 12.64 8.78 -7.36
N THR A 119 12.17 9.85 -6.72
CA THR A 119 12.56 10.19 -5.33
C THR A 119 11.48 9.82 -4.32
N ALA A 120 11.86 9.71 -3.04
CA ALA A 120 10.92 9.49 -1.95
C ALA A 120 9.85 10.59 -1.91
N GLU A 121 10.24 11.86 -2.07
CA GLU A 121 9.30 12.99 -2.06
C GLU A 121 8.26 12.90 -3.18
N GLN A 122 8.66 12.46 -4.38
CA GLN A 122 7.73 12.27 -5.49
C GLN A 122 6.73 11.14 -5.22
N VAL A 123 7.17 10.07 -4.54
CA VAL A 123 6.28 8.97 -4.15
C VAL A 123 5.28 9.45 -3.10
N VAL A 124 5.78 10.17 -2.08
CA VAL A 124 4.97 10.78 -1.02
C VAL A 124 3.94 11.76 -1.59
N GLU A 125 4.37 12.64 -2.51
CA GLU A 125 3.47 13.60 -3.17
C GLU A 125 2.38 12.89 -3.97
N ALA A 126 2.73 11.84 -4.73
CA ALA A 126 1.77 11.06 -5.49
C ALA A 126 0.74 10.34 -4.59
N MET A 127 1.18 9.78 -3.46
CA MET A 127 0.27 9.17 -2.48
C MET A 127 -0.70 10.20 -1.88
N ARG A 128 -0.20 11.38 -1.51
CA ARG A 128 -1.02 12.47 -0.95
C ARG A 128 -2.00 13.05 -1.97
N ALA A 129 -1.60 13.14 -3.24
CA ALA A 129 -2.46 13.56 -4.34
C ALA A 129 -3.57 12.53 -4.60
N ALA A 130 -3.23 11.24 -4.73
CA ALA A 130 -4.20 10.17 -4.88
C ALA A 130 -5.18 10.11 -3.69
N ALA A 131 -4.70 10.34 -2.46
CA ALA A 131 -5.55 10.41 -1.27
C ALA A 131 -6.62 11.51 -1.37
N SER A 132 -6.27 12.65 -1.96
CA SER A 132 -7.17 13.80 -2.11
C SER A 132 -8.24 13.55 -3.18
N GLU A 133 -7.89 12.87 -4.26
CA GLU A 133 -8.82 12.52 -5.36
C GLU A 133 -9.90 11.55 -4.92
N VAL A 134 -9.59 10.60 -4.03
CA VAL A 134 -10.56 9.61 -3.54
C VAL A 134 -11.58 10.21 -2.55
N THR A 135 -11.34 11.43 -2.06
CA THR A 135 -12.30 12.15 -1.20
C THR A 135 -13.31 13.03 -1.96
N ALA A 136 -13.09 13.26 -3.26
CA ALA A 136 -13.92 14.12 -4.11
C ALA A 136 -15.06 13.34 -4.79
#